data_AF-E9GQB8-F1
#
_entry.id   AF-E9GQB8-F1
#
_cell.length_a   1.000
_cell.length_b   1.000
_cell.length_c   1.000
_cell.angle_alpha   90.00
_cell.angle_beta   90.00
_cell.angle_gamma   90.00
#
_symmetry.space_group_name_H-M   'P 1'
#
loop_
_entity.id
_entity.type
_entity.pdbx_description
1 polymer ?
#
loop_
_entity_poly.entity_id
_entity_poly.type
_entity_poly.pdbx_seq_one_letter_code
_entity_poly.pdbx_strand_id
1 'polypeptide(L)'
;MWNSGSTTSDLAKGKKFLKQLLYVQHVDKKKDTASEIPERSLHEYLIIDQEVFSDKELTEYLKHPTANLGILKSSLDHFIHLTTVYSNPLPIPLKSGVTIHAFVVFQTKKNKAESEETWWSLEKNGQYIVLQQSPVKDDVTEKLYDPEKKEHVQRLGPVKLLESARGNLDVLINLLRAIWKTSQINKSYHLLYSNCQNFAVRL
;
A
#
# COMPACT_ATOMS: atom_id res chain seq x y z
N MET A 1 9.39 -18.17 -8.37
CA MET A 1 9.51 -19.52 -7.79
C MET A 1 10.00 -19.35 -6.37
N TRP A 2 9.18 -19.74 -5.39
CA TRP A 2 9.53 -19.65 -3.97
C TRP A 2 10.25 -20.93 -3.55
N ASN A 3 11.48 -20.79 -3.06
CA ASN A 3 12.28 -21.93 -2.60
C ASN A 3 11.60 -22.62 -1.41
N SER A 4 11.33 -23.91 -1.58
CA SER A 4 10.69 -24.81 -0.63
C SER A 4 11.72 -25.34 0.37
N GLY A 5 11.63 -24.94 1.63
CA GLY A 5 12.41 -25.55 2.71
C GLY A 5 12.26 -24.86 4.07
N SER A 6 12.01 -23.55 4.07
CA SER A 6 11.94 -22.73 5.30
C SER A 6 10.84 -21.64 5.27
N THR A 7 10.18 -21.46 4.12
CA THR A 7 9.46 -20.22 3.77
C THR A 7 8.00 -20.14 4.23
N THR A 8 7.30 -21.26 4.38
CA THR A 8 5.86 -21.27 4.72
C THR A 8 5.56 -20.91 6.18
N SER A 9 6.38 -21.36 7.13
CA SER A 9 6.19 -21.06 8.56
C SER A 9 6.45 -19.58 8.87
N ASP A 10 7.47 -18.98 8.25
CA ASP A 10 7.87 -17.61 8.56
C ASP A 10 6.94 -16.57 7.94
N LEU A 11 6.36 -16.85 6.77
CA LEU A 11 5.30 -16.04 6.19
C LEU A 11 3.99 -16.17 6.99
N ALA A 12 3.64 -17.39 7.43
CA ALA A 12 2.44 -17.63 8.23
C ALA A 12 2.47 -16.87 9.57
N LYS A 13 3.65 -16.72 10.16
CA LYS A 13 3.91 -15.99 11.42
C LYS A 13 4.35 -14.54 11.21
N GLY A 14 4.45 -14.09 9.96
CA GLY A 14 4.95 -12.76 9.53
C GLY A 14 6.25 -12.32 10.16
N LYS A 15 7.18 -13.25 10.38
CA LYS A 15 8.52 -12.95 10.92
C LYS A 15 9.35 -12.07 9.98
N LYS A 16 8.99 -12.03 8.70
CA LYS A 16 9.65 -11.23 7.67
C LYS A 16 9.00 -9.85 7.46
N PHE A 17 8.00 -9.49 8.26
CA PHE A 17 7.31 -8.22 8.09
C PHE A 17 8.18 -7.06 8.61
N LEU A 18 8.56 -6.16 7.71
CA LEU A 18 9.57 -5.11 7.95
C LEU A 18 9.01 -3.84 8.59
N LYS A 19 7.69 -3.77 8.80
CA LYS A 19 7.01 -2.61 9.41
C LYS A 19 7.29 -1.30 8.66
N GLN A 20 7.20 -1.36 7.34
CA GLN A 20 7.42 -0.24 6.43
C GLN A 20 6.35 -0.21 5.35
N LEU A 21 6.14 0.98 4.79
CA LEU A 21 5.36 1.18 3.57
C LEU A 21 6.33 1.14 2.38
N LEU A 22 6.10 0.23 1.45
CA LEU A 22 6.80 0.20 0.16
C LEU A 22 5.95 0.95 -0.86
N TYR A 23 6.43 2.10 -1.31
CA TYR A 23 5.79 2.87 -2.36
C TYR A 23 6.40 2.56 -3.72
N VAL A 24 5.57 2.24 -4.71
CA VAL A 24 5.99 1.91 -6.08
C VAL A 24 5.32 2.84 -7.07
N GLN A 25 6.12 3.67 -7.72
CA GLN A 25 5.64 4.66 -8.66
C GLN A 25 5.75 4.17 -10.11
N HIS A 26 4.68 4.41 -10.87
CA HIS A 26 4.59 4.20 -12.32
C HIS A 26 4.78 2.74 -12.75
N VAL A 27 3.93 1.85 -12.23
CA VAL A 27 3.91 0.40 -12.58
C VAL A 27 3.83 0.15 -14.10
N ASP A 28 3.35 1.14 -14.85
CA ASP A 28 3.27 1.15 -16.32
C ASP A 28 4.64 1.25 -17.02
N LYS A 29 5.70 1.68 -16.32
CA LYS A 29 7.01 2.01 -16.91
C LYS A 29 8.00 0.86 -16.77
N LYS A 30 8.92 0.76 -17.74
CA LYS A 30 10.00 -0.26 -17.75
C LYS A 30 11.01 -0.11 -16.60
N LYS A 31 11.12 1.09 -16.03
CA LYS A 31 11.99 1.40 -14.89
C LYS A 31 11.14 2.05 -13.81
N ASP A 32 10.71 1.21 -12.87
CA ASP A 32 9.94 1.63 -11.72
C ASP A 32 10.83 2.30 -10.67
N THR A 33 10.23 3.20 -9.90
CA THR A 33 10.86 3.75 -8.70
C THR A 33 10.15 3.20 -7.49
N ALA A 34 10.82 2.28 -6.78
CA ALA A 34 10.37 1.77 -5.50
C ALA A 34 11.08 2.53 -4.36
N SER A 35 10.35 2.85 -3.30
CA SER A 35 10.87 3.62 -2.17
C SER A 35 10.28 3.09 -0.87
N GLU A 36 11.16 2.73 0.06
CA GLU A 36 10.79 2.27 1.40
C GLU A 36 10.57 3.48 2.30
N ILE A 37 9.40 3.55 2.94
CA ILE A 37 9.01 4.61 3.86
C ILE A 37 8.89 3.98 5.25
N PRO A 38 9.86 4.23 6.15
CA PRO A 38 9.78 3.78 7.53
C PRO A 38 8.56 4.35 8.26
N GLU A 39 8.05 3.61 9.24
CA GLU A 39 6.94 4.05 10.09
C GLU A 39 7.22 5.42 10.73
N ARG A 40 8.44 5.62 11.26
CA ARG A 40 8.87 6.88 11.86
C ARG A 40 8.81 8.04 10.87
N SER A 41 9.23 7.82 9.62
CA SER A 41 9.19 8.85 8.58
C SER A 41 7.75 9.23 8.25
N LEU A 42 6.85 8.23 8.17
CA LEU A 42 5.42 8.48 7.97
C LEU A 42 4.83 9.26 9.15
N HIS A 43 5.17 8.87 10.38
CA HIS A 43 4.72 9.55 11.60
C HIS A 43 5.16 11.02 11.65
N GLU A 44 6.44 11.30 11.43
CA GLU A 44 6.99 12.66 11.39
C GLU A 44 6.23 13.52 10.37
N TYR A 45 6.00 12.99 9.16
CA TYR A 45 5.26 13.69 8.12
C TYR A 45 3.78 13.96 8.48
N LEU A 46 3.10 12.97 9.06
CA LEU A 46 1.68 13.07 9.40
C LEU A 46 1.38 14.03 10.56
N ILE A 47 2.33 14.18 11.50
CA ILE A 47 2.23 15.12 12.63
C ILE A 47 2.51 16.55 12.19
N ILE A 48 3.43 16.74 11.25
CA ILE A 48 3.79 18.06 10.72
C ILE A 48 2.57 18.80 10.14
N ASP A 49 1.61 18.08 9.56
CA ASP A 49 0.37 18.64 9.02
C ASP A 49 -0.72 18.92 10.08
N GLN A 50 -0.41 18.79 11.39
CA GLN A 50 -1.37 19.00 12.50
C GLN A 50 -0.97 20.09 13.52
N GLU A 51 -0.06 21.03 13.20
CA GLU A 51 0.33 22.13 14.11
C GLU A 51 0.92 21.67 15.47
N VAL A 52 2.12 21.08 15.51
CA VAL A 52 3.02 21.16 16.70
C VAL A 52 4.50 21.05 16.28
N PHE A 53 4.95 21.85 15.33
CA PHE A 53 6.38 22.09 15.15
C PHE A 53 6.59 23.60 14.98
N SER A 54 7.64 24.12 15.61
CA SER A 54 8.03 25.50 15.34
C SER A 54 8.39 25.64 13.86
N ASP A 55 8.10 26.78 13.23
CA ASP A 55 8.41 27.05 11.80
C ASP A 55 9.85 26.68 11.41
N LYS A 56 10.77 26.68 12.37
CA LYS A 56 12.17 26.33 12.22
C LYS A 56 12.41 24.83 11.99
N GLU A 57 11.73 23.96 12.74
CA GLU A 57 11.81 22.50 12.62
C GLU A 57 11.12 22.02 11.33
N LEU A 58 10.00 22.66 10.97
CA LEU A 58 9.31 22.45 9.69
C LEU A 58 10.21 22.81 8.50
N THR A 59 10.85 23.98 8.57
CA THR A 59 11.77 24.44 7.52
C THR A 59 12.99 23.51 7.41
N GLU A 60 13.46 22.95 8.51
CA GLU A 60 14.60 22.02 8.55
C GLU A 60 14.24 20.62 8.01
N TYR A 61 13.05 20.10 8.35
CA TYR A 61 12.52 18.87 7.75
C TYR A 61 12.22 19.04 6.25
N LEU A 62 11.65 20.17 5.82
CA LEU A 62 11.42 20.45 4.40
C LEU A 62 12.72 20.65 3.60
N LYS A 63 13.81 21.04 4.26
CA LYS A 63 15.16 21.09 3.67
C LYS A 63 15.76 19.69 3.50
N HIS A 64 15.38 18.74 4.35
CA HIS A 64 15.89 17.36 4.34
C HIS A 64 14.77 16.33 4.55
N PRO A 65 13.71 16.29 3.72
CA PRO A 65 12.71 15.26 3.86
C PRO A 65 13.44 13.93 3.71
N THR A 66 13.17 12.94 4.56
CA THR A 66 13.59 11.56 4.25
C THR A 66 13.13 11.29 2.82
N ALA A 67 14.09 11.14 1.90
CA ALA A 67 13.92 11.40 0.46
C ALA A 67 12.72 10.66 -0.18
N ASN A 68 12.26 9.61 0.49
CA ASN A 68 11.25 8.67 0.01
C ASN A 68 9.80 9.20 0.16
N LEU A 69 9.50 10.12 1.10
CA LEU A 69 8.15 10.70 1.24
C LEU A 69 7.89 11.89 0.31
N GLY A 70 8.93 12.62 -0.08
CA GLY A 70 8.82 13.72 -1.05
C GLY A 70 8.20 13.28 -2.39
N ILE A 71 8.35 12.00 -2.72
CA ILE A 71 7.80 11.37 -3.94
C ILE A 71 6.27 11.28 -3.91
N LEU A 72 5.66 11.19 -2.72
CA LEU A 72 4.20 11.16 -2.58
C LEU A 72 3.59 12.56 -2.51
N LYS A 73 4.38 13.60 -2.20
CA LYS A 73 3.90 14.94 -1.85
C LYS A 73 2.91 15.53 -2.85
N SER A 74 3.13 15.31 -4.15
CA SER A 74 2.26 15.83 -5.22
C SER A 74 0.89 15.16 -5.31
N SER A 75 0.69 14.02 -4.63
CA SER A 75 -0.54 13.22 -4.73
C SER A 75 -1.34 13.17 -3.43
N LEU A 76 -0.81 13.72 -2.33
CA LEU A 76 -1.39 13.55 -0.99
C LEU A 76 -2.70 14.31 -0.78
N ASP A 77 -2.89 15.41 -1.52
CA ASP A 77 -4.11 16.21 -1.57
C ASP A 77 -5.12 15.70 -2.61
N HIS A 78 -4.79 14.63 -3.34
CA HIS A 78 -5.71 14.05 -4.31
C HIS A 78 -6.88 13.34 -3.61
N PHE A 79 -8.08 13.54 -4.14
CA PHE A 79 -9.33 12.99 -3.63
C PHE A 79 -9.53 11.54 -4.05
N ILE A 80 -9.78 10.66 -3.09
CA ILE A 80 -10.20 9.27 -3.32
C ILE A 80 -11.71 9.25 -3.59
N HIS A 81 -12.12 8.77 -4.77
CA HIS A 81 -13.54 8.78 -5.16
C HIS A 81 -14.14 7.41 -5.47
N LEU A 82 -13.31 6.39 -5.70
CA LEU A 82 -13.74 5.01 -5.88
C LEU A 82 -12.75 4.09 -5.16
N THR A 83 -13.28 3.14 -4.41
CA THR A 83 -12.49 2.11 -3.72
C THR A 83 -13.12 0.76 -3.95
N THR A 84 -12.30 -0.23 -4.32
CA THR A 84 -12.74 -1.58 -4.65
C THR A 84 -11.83 -2.59 -4.00
N VAL A 85 -12.39 -3.59 -3.33
CA VAL A 85 -11.66 -4.73 -2.79
C VAL A 85 -11.61 -5.81 -3.86
N TYR A 86 -10.39 -6.23 -4.19
CA TYR A 86 -10.10 -7.33 -5.08
C TYR A 86 -9.49 -8.50 -4.31
N SER A 87 -9.49 -9.66 -4.94
CA SER A 87 -8.82 -10.85 -4.44
C SER A 87 -8.16 -11.66 -5.54
N ASN A 88 -7.18 -12.46 -5.15
CA ASN A 88 -6.58 -13.47 -5.99
C ASN A 88 -6.26 -14.75 -5.18
N PRO A 89 -6.08 -15.91 -5.83
CA PRO A 89 -5.69 -17.13 -5.13
C PRO A 89 -4.36 -16.97 -4.40
N LEU A 90 -4.22 -17.67 -3.28
CA LEU A 90 -2.93 -17.83 -2.63
C LEU A 90 -2.08 -18.85 -3.40
N PRO A 91 -0.74 -18.70 -3.41
CA PRO A 91 0.17 -19.64 -4.07
C PRO A 91 0.15 -21.04 -3.45
N ILE A 92 -0.46 -21.20 -2.27
CA ILE A 92 -0.41 -22.42 -1.48
C ILE A 92 -1.83 -22.73 -0.98
N PRO A 93 -2.33 -23.96 -1.17
CA PRO A 93 -3.58 -24.39 -0.56
C PRO A 93 -3.40 -24.49 0.95
N LEU A 94 -4.15 -23.66 1.69
CA LEU A 94 -4.15 -23.66 3.14
C LEU A 94 -5.36 -24.44 3.65
N LYS A 95 -5.16 -25.24 4.71
CA LYS A 95 -6.26 -25.88 5.46
C LYS A 95 -7.06 -24.91 6.32
N SER A 96 -6.71 -23.61 6.32
CA SER A 96 -7.35 -22.57 7.12
C SER A 96 -8.38 -21.76 6.30
N GLY A 97 -9.31 -21.08 6.96
CA GLY A 97 -10.33 -20.22 6.33
C GLY A 97 -9.80 -19.03 5.51
N VAL A 98 -8.49 -18.83 5.46
CA VAL A 98 -7.82 -17.84 4.63
C VAL A 98 -7.43 -18.51 3.32
N THR A 99 -8.31 -18.39 2.33
CA THR A 99 -8.18 -19.07 1.03
C THR A 99 -7.72 -18.16 -0.10
N ILE A 100 -7.76 -16.83 0.15
CA ILE A 100 -7.49 -15.81 -0.85
C ILE A 100 -6.56 -14.74 -0.29
N HIS A 101 -5.81 -14.11 -1.19
CA HIS A 101 -5.18 -12.82 -0.95
C HIS A 101 -6.17 -11.71 -1.31
N ALA A 102 -6.33 -10.70 -0.48
CA ALA A 102 -7.20 -9.55 -0.74
C ALA A 102 -6.40 -8.25 -0.75
N PHE A 103 -6.79 -7.31 -1.61
CA PHE A 103 -6.13 -6.02 -1.74
C PHE A 103 -7.13 -4.96 -2.17
N VAL A 104 -6.81 -3.70 -1.88
CA VAL A 104 -7.66 -2.56 -2.21
C VAL A 104 -7.12 -1.91 -3.47
N VAL A 105 -8.00 -1.55 -4.40
CA VAL A 105 -7.71 -0.73 -5.57
C VAL A 105 -8.58 0.51 -5.48
N PHE A 106 -7.99 1.69 -5.64
CA PHE A 106 -8.72 2.93 -5.55
C PHE A 106 -8.25 3.95 -6.58
N GLN A 107 -9.10 4.96 -6.80
CA GLN A 107 -8.85 6.03 -7.76
C GLN A 107 -8.69 7.35 -7.04
N THR A 108 -7.70 8.13 -7.45
CA THR A 108 -7.52 9.51 -7.00
C THR A 108 -7.63 10.51 -8.14
N LYS A 109 -8.15 11.71 -7.84
CA LYS A 109 -8.14 12.88 -8.72
C LYS A 109 -7.57 14.08 -7.99
N LYS A 110 -6.81 14.93 -8.69
CA LYS A 110 -6.24 16.15 -8.09
C LYS A 110 -7.32 17.16 -7.70
N ASN A 111 -8.38 17.28 -8.50
CA ASN A 111 -9.56 18.05 -8.13
C ASN A 111 -10.84 17.34 -8.60
N LYS A 112 -11.99 17.81 -8.13
CA LYS A 112 -13.30 17.21 -8.44
C LYS A 112 -13.73 17.38 -9.91
N ALA A 113 -13.09 18.29 -10.65
CA ALA A 113 -13.47 18.66 -12.01
C ALA A 113 -12.58 18.03 -13.08
N GLU A 114 -11.40 17.51 -12.72
CA GLU A 114 -10.45 16.89 -13.63
C GLU A 114 -10.86 15.48 -14.02
N SER A 115 -10.54 15.13 -15.28
CA SER A 115 -10.71 13.80 -15.84
C SER A 115 -9.50 12.90 -15.63
N GLU A 116 -8.33 13.46 -15.27
CA GLU A 116 -7.12 12.69 -15.06
C GLU A 116 -7.22 11.89 -13.75
N GLU A 117 -7.27 10.58 -13.91
CA GLU A 117 -7.39 9.62 -12.81
C GLU A 117 -6.04 8.91 -12.64
N THR A 118 -5.60 8.80 -11.38
CA THR A 118 -4.51 7.89 -11.02
C THR A 118 -5.09 6.71 -10.28
N TRP A 119 -4.71 5.51 -10.72
CA TRP A 119 -5.09 4.26 -10.08
C TRP A 119 -4.04 3.84 -9.09
N TRP A 120 -4.50 3.31 -7.95
CA TRP A 120 -3.66 2.85 -6.87
C TRP A 120 -4.08 1.45 -6.47
N SER A 121 -3.13 0.66 -5.98
CA SER A 121 -3.47 -0.47 -5.12
C SER A 121 -2.70 -0.43 -3.82
N LEU A 122 -3.36 -0.90 -2.76
CA LEU A 122 -2.86 -0.96 -1.41
C LEU A 122 -3.09 -2.36 -0.85
N GLU A 123 -2.02 -3.01 -0.43
CA GLU A 123 -2.09 -4.36 0.14
C GLU A 123 -1.07 -4.57 1.23
N LYS A 124 -1.40 -5.48 2.14
CA LYS A 124 -0.45 -5.95 3.16
C LYS A 124 0.02 -7.34 2.77
N ASN A 125 1.27 -7.45 2.36
CA ASN A 125 1.88 -8.73 2.07
C ASN A 125 2.70 -9.22 3.28
N GLY A 126 3.33 -10.40 3.15
CA GLY A 126 4.13 -10.99 4.24
C GLY A 126 5.35 -10.17 4.67
N GLN A 127 5.72 -9.11 3.95
CA GLN A 127 6.93 -8.30 4.15
C GLN A 127 6.63 -6.81 4.37
N TYR A 128 5.73 -6.22 3.59
CA TYR A 128 5.45 -4.78 3.55
C TYR A 128 3.93 -4.51 3.53
N ILE A 129 3.57 -3.28 3.84
CA ILE A 129 2.39 -2.67 3.22
C ILE A 129 2.86 -2.08 1.89
N VAL A 130 2.30 -2.51 0.77
CA VAL A 130 2.66 -2.03 -0.56
C VAL A 130 1.60 -1.07 -1.05
N LEU A 131 2.02 0.13 -1.46
CA LEU A 131 1.22 1.12 -2.15
C LEU A 131 1.82 1.32 -3.54
N GLN A 132 1.08 1.01 -4.59
CA GLN A 132 1.56 1.17 -5.97
C GLN A 132 0.59 2.04 -6.77
N GLN A 133 1.12 2.82 -7.73
CA GLN A 133 0.33 3.68 -8.60
C GLN A 133 0.61 3.48 -10.09
N SER A 134 -0.44 3.64 -10.90
CA SER A 134 -0.37 3.66 -12.37
C SER A 134 -1.48 4.56 -12.95
N PRO A 135 -1.27 5.19 -14.12
CA PRO A 135 -2.37 5.75 -14.90
C PRO A 135 -3.30 4.66 -15.48
N VAL A 136 -2.89 3.39 -15.50
CA VAL A 136 -3.65 2.27 -16.06
C VAL A 136 -4.16 1.37 -14.93
N LYS A 137 -5.48 1.15 -14.87
CA LYS A 137 -6.12 0.29 -13.86
C LYS A 137 -5.52 -1.11 -13.81
N ASP A 138 -5.36 -1.72 -14.98
CA ASP A 138 -4.93 -3.12 -15.11
C ASP A 138 -3.54 -3.34 -14.50
N ASP A 139 -2.67 -2.33 -14.53
CA ASP A 139 -1.35 -2.42 -13.92
C ASP A 139 -1.41 -2.55 -12.40
N VAL A 140 -2.38 -1.92 -11.73
CA VAL A 140 -2.51 -2.04 -10.27
C VAL A 140 -3.41 -3.20 -9.84
N THR A 141 -4.31 -3.67 -10.72
CA THR A 141 -5.17 -4.83 -10.44
C THR A 141 -4.48 -6.15 -10.74
N GLU A 142 -3.75 -6.25 -11.85
CA GLU A 142 -3.21 -7.51 -12.37
C GLU A 142 -1.74 -7.73 -12.02
N LYS A 143 -0.99 -6.66 -11.68
CA LYS A 143 0.44 -6.75 -11.34
C LYS A 143 0.69 -6.36 -9.89
N LEU A 144 1.81 -6.85 -9.38
CA LEU A 144 2.33 -6.54 -8.05
C LEU A 144 3.85 -6.41 -8.13
N TYR A 145 4.42 -5.41 -7.46
CA TYR A 145 5.86 -5.33 -7.29
C TYR A 145 6.39 -6.42 -6.34
N ASP A 146 7.35 -7.22 -6.80
CA ASP A 146 8.08 -8.21 -6.02
C ASP A 146 9.40 -7.60 -5.50
N PRO A 147 9.51 -7.27 -4.21
CA PRO A 147 10.70 -6.62 -3.65
C PRO A 147 11.93 -7.54 -3.62
N GLU A 148 11.76 -8.87 -3.62
CA GLU A 148 12.89 -9.80 -3.63
C GLU A 148 13.54 -9.84 -5.01
N LYS A 149 12.72 -9.75 -6.06
CA LYS A 149 13.19 -9.74 -7.45
C LYS A 149 13.43 -8.36 -8.03
N LYS A 150 12.87 -7.33 -7.39
CA LYS A 150 12.86 -5.93 -7.84
C LYS A 150 12.18 -5.75 -9.21
N GLU A 151 11.12 -6.50 -9.46
CA GLU A 151 10.34 -6.46 -10.71
C GLU A 151 8.84 -6.55 -10.45
N HIS A 152 8.03 -6.14 -11.43
CA HIS A 152 6.59 -6.42 -11.41
C HIS A 152 6.31 -7.86 -11.85
N VAL A 153 5.50 -8.55 -11.05
CA VAL A 153 5.02 -9.90 -11.33
C VAL A 153 3.51 -9.89 -11.53
N GLN A 154 3.04 -10.79 -12.38
CA GLN A 154 1.62 -11.03 -12.56
C GLN A 154 1.04 -11.62 -11.27
N ARG A 155 -0.08 -11.07 -10.78
CA ARG A 155 -0.85 -11.68 -9.69
C ARG A 155 -1.37 -13.04 -10.13
N LEU A 156 -1.50 -13.95 -9.17
CA LEU A 156 -2.05 -15.26 -9.46
C LEU A 156 -3.50 -15.13 -9.95
N GLY A 157 -3.81 -15.70 -11.10
CA GLY A 157 -5.15 -15.63 -11.66
C GLY A 157 -6.09 -16.69 -11.06
N PRO A 158 -7.42 -16.46 -11.08
CA PRO A 158 -8.07 -15.23 -11.55
C PRO A 158 -8.15 -14.16 -10.45
N VAL A 159 -7.92 -12.89 -10.82
CA VAL A 159 -8.25 -11.75 -9.98
C VAL A 159 -9.78 -11.55 -9.98
N LYS A 160 -10.38 -11.39 -8.80
CA LYS A 160 -11.84 -11.25 -8.63
C LYS A 160 -12.17 -10.00 -7.83
N LEU A 161 -13.12 -9.22 -8.33
CA LEU A 161 -13.76 -8.16 -7.55
C LEU A 161 -14.61 -8.79 -6.44
N LEU A 162 -14.45 -8.30 -5.20
CA LEU A 162 -15.23 -8.75 -4.05
C LEU A 162 -16.28 -7.71 -3.66
N GLU A 163 -15.86 -6.46 -3.49
CA GLU A 163 -16.71 -5.38 -3.00
C GLU A 163 -16.26 -4.05 -3.60
N SER A 164 -17.18 -3.11 -3.74
CA SER A 164 -16.89 -1.74 -4.17
C SER A 164 -17.67 -0.73 -3.34
N ALA A 165 -17.00 0.34 -2.94
CA ALA A 165 -17.57 1.46 -2.23
C ALA A 165 -17.24 2.76 -2.96
N ARG A 166 -18.15 3.72 -2.87
CA ARG A 166 -17.85 5.10 -3.28
C ARG A 166 -16.87 5.68 -2.25
N GLY A 167 -15.77 6.25 -2.72
CA GLY A 167 -14.86 6.97 -1.83
C GLY A 167 -15.61 8.10 -1.12
N ASN A 168 -15.27 8.38 0.13
CA ASN A 168 -15.84 9.48 0.91
C ASN A 168 -15.38 10.88 0.43
N LEU A 169 -14.74 10.97 -0.74
CA LEU A 169 -14.09 12.18 -1.27
C LEU A 169 -13.06 12.75 -0.30
N ASP A 170 -12.42 11.88 0.47
CA ASP A 170 -11.34 12.26 1.35
C ASP A 170 -10.00 12.19 0.62
N VAL A 171 -9.00 12.90 1.13
CA VAL A 171 -7.69 13.05 0.50
C VAL A 171 -6.78 11.87 0.85
N LEU A 172 -5.85 11.52 -0.06
CA LEU A 172 -4.92 10.40 0.12
C LEU A 172 -4.14 10.44 1.45
N ILE A 173 -3.81 11.64 1.94
CA ILE A 173 -3.18 11.80 3.26
C ILE A 173 -4.00 11.20 4.40
N ASN A 174 -5.33 11.22 4.34
CA ASN A 174 -6.18 10.67 5.38
C ASN A 174 -6.21 9.14 5.37
N LEU A 175 -6.03 8.50 4.20
CA LEU A 175 -5.78 7.06 4.13
C LEU A 175 -4.46 6.69 4.84
N LEU A 176 -3.39 7.44 4.59
CA LEU A 176 -2.10 7.23 5.26
C LEU A 176 -2.20 7.45 6.78
N ARG A 177 -2.97 8.46 7.22
CA ARG A 177 -3.29 8.67 8.64
C ARG A 177 -4.07 7.51 9.23
N ALA A 178 -5.05 6.94 8.54
CA ALA A 178 -5.81 5.80 9.02
C ALA A 178 -4.92 4.56 9.21
N ILE A 179 -4.03 4.27 8.26
CA ILE A 179 -3.04 3.20 8.34
C ILE A 179 -2.15 3.37 9.58
N TRP A 180 -1.70 4.59 9.85
CA TRP A 180 -0.88 4.91 11.01
C TRP A 180 -1.66 4.85 12.33
N LYS A 181 -2.81 5.54 12.44
CA LYS A 181 -3.65 5.60 13.65
C LYS A 181 -4.12 4.22 14.10
N THR A 182 -4.39 3.32 13.15
CA THR A 182 -4.79 1.93 13.45
C THR A 182 -3.60 0.98 13.61
N SER A 183 -2.38 1.52 13.58
CA SER A 183 -1.08 0.85 13.76
C SER A 183 -0.88 -0.33 12.80
N GLN A 184 -1.39 -0.26 11.56
CA GLN A 184 -1.29 -1.38 10.61
C GLN A 184 0.15 -1.67 10.21
N ILE A 185 1.01 -0.65 10.18
CA ILE A 185 2.44 -0.77 9.90
C ILE A 185 3.17 -1.51 11.03
N ASN A 186 2.73 -1.37 12.28
CA ASN A 186 3.37 -2.03 13.42
C ASN A 186 2.80 -3.42 13.73
N LYS A 187 1.61 -3.73 13.20
CA LYS A 187 1.00 -5.06 13.29
C LYS A 187 1.74 -6.01 12.34
N SER A 188 2.47 -6.98 12.87
CA SER A 188 3.09 -8.02 12.03
C SER A 188 2.03 -8.74 11.19
N TYR A 189 2.43 -9.18 9.99
CA TYR A 189 1.58 -10.06 9.20
C TYR A 189 1.34 -11.35 9.98
N HIS A 190 0.11 -11.86 9.97
CA HIS A 190 -0.17 -13.20 10.45
C HIS A 190 -1.27 -13.77 9.60
N LEU A 191 -1.02 -14.94 9.02
CA LEU A 191 -1.89 -15.52 8.01
C LEU A 191 -3.34 -15.63 8.49
N LEU A 192 -3.59 -15.93 9.77
CA LEU A 192 -4.94 -16.13 10.31
C LEU A 192 -5.60 -14.88 10.92
N TYR A 193 -4.82 -13.97 11.52
CA TYR A 193 -5.35 -12.97 12.45
C TYR A 193 -4.96 -11.52 12.09
N SER A 194 -3.97 -11.35 11.20
CA SER A 194 -3.42 -10.05 10.81
C SER A 194 -2.94 -10.13 9.35
N ASN A 195 -3.85 -10.52 8.47
CA ASN A 195 -3.58 -10.77 7.05
C ASN A 195 -4.15 -9.66 6.16
N CYS A 196 -4.00 -9.85 4.85
CA CYS A 196 -4.46 -8.94 3.81
C CYS A 196 -5.98 -8.75 3.77
N GLN A 197 -6.78 -9.78 4.11
CA GLN A 197 -8.25 -9.68 4.18
C GLN A 197 -8.69 -8.77 5.34
N ASN A 198 -8.14 -8.99 6.53
CA ASN A 198 -8.39 -8.14 7.69
C ASN A 198 -7.91 -6.70 7.47
N PHE A 199 -6.86 -6.52 6.67
CA PHE A 199 -6.34 -5.21 6.32
C PHE A 199 -7.28 -4.50 5.34
N ALA A 200 -7.69 -5.17 4.26
CA ALA A 200 -8.56 -4.59 3.24
C ALA A 200 -9.94 -4.16 3.77
N VAL A 201 -10.53 -4.92 4.70
CA VAL A 201 -11.84 -4.58 5.31
C VAL A 201 -11.77 -3.41 6.29
N ARG A 202 -10.59 -3.08 6.81
CA ARG A 202 -10.40 -2.01 7.81
C ARG A 202 -10.02 -0.66 7.20
N LEU A 203 -9.83 -0.61 5.89
CA LEU A 203 -9.51 0.59 5.12
C LEU A 203 -10.77 1.17 4.48
#